data_AF-A0A1D1VI15-F1
#
_entry.id   AF-A0A1D1VI15-F1
#
_cell.length_a   1.000
_cell.length_b   1.000
_cell.length_c   1.000
_cell.angle_alpha   90.00
_cell.angle_beta   90.00
_cell.angle_gamma   90.00
#
_symmetry.space_group_name_H-M   'P 1'
#
loop_
_entity.id
_entity.type
_entity.pdbx_description
1 polymer ?
#
loop_
_entity_poly.entity_id
_entity_poly.type
_entity_poly.pdbx_seq_one_letter_code
_entity_poly.pdbx_strand_id
1 'polypeptide(L)'
;MSEITNTGMSSGPWRQATLPVSLGGLGIRRTEEVVLPAFLASLHSVQQLVLTILPEADLHGEANLALSKWSLLSTAEPPVPELRRQQKAWDMPLLKEIHEQLVSTGSDNDKARLLAVSDKNLGSWLHALPSSSLGNLLDNNALRISIGLRLDAKLCRPHVCRCGTSVDEFSQHGLSCKFSGGRHSRHSALKESLKRALITAQIPVVLEPPGVFRKDKRRPDGMTRVPWKNGKELVWDVTFVDIQALTNFAMSTAKAGSAADAAKKRKITKYEDIGSQSEFCSVGLETLGPWGPSATALFEAVGRKMAEVTGEPRSFQFFKQRVSIDIQRDVKKGKSV
;
A
#
# COMPACT_ATOMS: atom_id res chain seq x y z
N MET A 1 -20.72 3.13 -1.78
CA MET A 1 -19.56 2.21 -1.87
C MET A 1 -19.97 0.77 -2.02
N SER A 2 -20.79 0.21 -1.13
CA SER A 2 -21.26 -1.19 -1.23
C SER A 2 -21.84 -1.56 -2.60
N GLU A 3 -22.59 -0.66 -3.23
CA GLU A 3 -23.12 -0.84 -4.60
C GLU A 3 -22.03 -0.84 -5.67
N ILE A 4 -21.08 0.10 -5.59
CA ILE A 4 -19.97 0.25 -6.55
C ILE A 4 -19.05 -0.97 -6.49
N THR A 5 -18.73 -1.45 -5.29
CA THR A 5 -17.79 -2.56 -5.10
C THR A 5 -18.47 -3.91 -5.02
N ASN A 6 -19.81 -3.95 -4.96
CA ASN A 6 -20.58 -5.17 -4.75
C ASN A 6 -20.06 -6.01 -3.56
N THR A 7 -19.83 -5.33 -2.43
CA THR A 7 -19.33 -5.93 -1.17
C THR A 7 -20.21 -5.54 0.00
N GLY A 8 -20.51 -6.49 0.88
CA GLY A 8 -21.19 -6.19 2.14
C GLY A 8 -20.25 -5.46 3.09
N MET A 9 -20.56 -4.19 3.38
CA MET A 9 -19.81 -3.36 4.34
C MET A 9 -20.62 -3.19 5.62
N SER A 10 -20.10 -3.69 6.74
CA SER A 10 -20.61 -3.38 8.09
C SER A 10 -20.10 -2.00 8.54
N SER A 11 -20.46 -1.57 9.76
CA SER A 11 -20.07 -0.27 10.31
C SER A 11 -18.54 -0.06 10.37
N GLY A 12 -17.78 -1.10 10.72
CA GLY A 12 -16.30 -1.05 10.80
C GLY A 12 -15.62 -0.75 9.45
N PRO A 13 -15.81 -1.58 8.41
CA PRO A 13 -15.29 -1.33 7.06
C PRO A 13 -15.70 0.04 6.51
N TRP A 14 -16.94 0.48 6.79
CA TRP A 14 -17.38 1.82 6.40
C TRP A 14 -16.61 2.90 7.14
N ARG A 15 -16.43 2.78 8.46
CA ARG A 15 -15.63 3.70 9.26
C ARG A 15 -14.20 3.79 8.75
N GLN A 16 -13.58 2.66 8.43
CA GLN A 16 -12.22 2.63 7.88
C GLN A 16 -12.16 3.29 6.49
N ALA A 17 -13.17 3.10 5.63
CA ALA A 17 -13.18 3.69 4.30
C ALA A 17 -13.09 5.23 4.32
N THR A 18 -13.58 5.87 5.39
CA THR A 18 -13.51 7.33 5.56
C THR A 18 -12.13 7.84 5.94
N LEU A 19 -11.24 6.97 6.43
CA LEU A 19 -9.86 7.35 6.69
C LEU A 19 -9.11 7.66 5.40
N PRO A 20 -8.11 8.56 5.43
CA PRO A 20 -7.22 8.77 4.30
C PRO A 20 -6.45 7.49 3.97
N VAL A 21 -5.96 7.41 2.73
CA VAL A 21 -5.20 6.27 2.23
C VAL A 21 -3.98 5.95 3.11
N SER A 22 -3.33 6.98 3.67
CA SER A 22 -2.19 6.86 4.59
C SER A 22 -2.54 6.28 5.97
N LEU A 23 -3.83 6.16 6.30
CA LEU A 23 -4.33 5.53 7.54
C LEU A 23 -5.16 4.27 7.22
N GLY A 24 -4.91 3.65 6.06
CA GLY A 24 -5.53 2.39 5.68
C GLY A 24 -6.92 2.50 5.06
N GLY A 25 -7.48 3.71 4.94
CA GLY A 25 -8.80 3.91 4.34
C GLY A 25 -8.79 4.09 2.82
N LEU A 26 -9.90 4.60 2.28
CA LEU A 26 -10.06 4.92 0.85
C LEU A 26 -10.03 6.44 0.58
N GLY A 27 -10.05 7.27 1.62
CA GLY A 27 -10.13 8.73 1.51
C GLY A 27 -11.53 9.26 1.22
N ILE A 28 -12.57 8.45 1.40
CA ILE A 28 -13.96 8.84 1.11
C ILE A 28 -14.56 9.48 2.35
N ARG A 29 -14.37 10.80 2.49
CA ARG A 29 -14.76 11.54 3.69
C ARG A 29 -16.27 11.70 3.83
N ARG A 30 -16.73 11.73 5.09
CA ARG A 30 -18.09 12.15 5.43
C ARG A 30 -18.12 13.66 5.63
N THR A 31 -19.07 14.33 4.99
CA THR A 31 -19.22 15.78 5.07
C THR A 31 -19.38 16.26 6.51
N GLU A 32 -20.14 15.53 7.32
CA GLU A 32 -20.38 15.81 8.75
C GLU A 32 -19.08 15.83 9.59
N GLU A 33 -18.04 15.11 9.17
CA GLU A 33 -16.77 15.05 9.90
C GLU A 33 -15.78 16.10 9.43
N VAL A 34 -15.89 16.52 8.16
CA VAL A 34 -14.96 17.47 7.54
C VAL A 34 -15.41 18.91 7.75
N VAL A 35 -16.72 19.14 7.94
CA VAL A 35 -17.30 20.49 8.04
C VAL A 35 -16.64 21.34 9.13
N LEU A 36 -16.39 20.78 10.31
CA LEU A 36 -15.81 21.52 11.43
C LEU A 36 -14.32 21.86 11.19
N PRO A 37 -13.44 20.91 10.84
CA PRO A 37 -12.07 21.23 10.41
C PRO A 37 -11.99 22.23 9.24
N ALA A 38 -12.90 22.11 8.26
CA ALA A 38 -12.94 23.00 7.11
C ALA A 38 -13.39 24.42 7.52
N PHE A 39 -14.38 24.53 8.41
CA PHE A 39 -14.85 25.81 8.95
C PHE A 39 -13.73 26.52 9.73
N LEU A 40 -13.07 25.82 10.66
CA LEU A 40 -11.95 26.37 11.43
C LEU A 40 -10.81 26.86 10.52
N ALA A 41 -10.44 26.07 9.53
CA ALA A 41 -9.40 26.45 8.57
C ALA A 41 -9.80 27.65 7.72
N SER A 42 -11.04 27.69 7.24
CA SER A 42 -11.58 28.78 6.44
C SER A 42 -11.58 30.08 7.25
N LEU A 43 -12.12 30.05 8.48
CA LEU A 43 -12.21 31.21 9.37
C LEU A 43 -10.82 31.83 9.57
N HIS A 44 -9.82 31.02 9.93
CA HIS A 44 -8.45 31.52 10.09
C HIS A 44 -7.79 31.98 8.79
N SER A 45 -8.16 31.41 7.65
CA SER A 45 -7.62 31.81 6.35
C SER A 45 -8.15 33.17 5.87
N VAL A 46 -9.39 33.52 6.22
CA VAL A 46 -10.04 34.76 5.76
C VAL A 46 -10.11 35.84 6.83
N GLN A 47 -9.70 35.55 8.07
CA GLN A 47 -9.85 36.44 9.23
C GLN A 47 -9.41 37.88 8.95
N GLN A 48 -8.21 38.07 8.41
CA GLN A 48 -7.68 39.41 8.12
C GLN A 48 -8.53 40.15 7.08
N LEU A 49 -8.95 39.46 6.01
CA LEU A 49 -9.75 40.04 4.94
C LEU A 49 -11.14 40.45 5.45
N VAL A 50 -11.78 39.57 6.23
CA VAL A 50 -13.10 39.84 6.80
C VAL A 50 -13.04 41.04 7.75
N LEU A 51 -12.04 41.11 8.64
CA LEU A 51 -11.89 42.25 9.55
C LEU A 51 -11.55 43.56 8.83
N THR A 52 -10.97 43.49 7.62
CA THR A 52 -10.75 44.67 6.78
C THR A 52 -12.06 45.18 6.16
N ILE A 53 -12.94 44.28 5.76
CA ILE A 53 -14.23 44.61 5.13
C ILE A 53 -15.30 44.96 6.16
N LEU A 54 -15.35 44.21 7.27
CA LEU A 54 -16.32 44.31 8.34
C LEU A 54 -15.59 44.21 9.69
N PRO A 55 -15.07 45.34 10.22
CA PRO A 55 -14.31 45.35 11.47
C PRO A 55 -15.09 44.87 12.70
N GLU A 56 -16.42 44.99 12.67
CA GLU A 56 -17.31 44.58 13.77
C GLU A 56 -17.67 43.08 13.75
N ALA A 57 -17.17 42.30 12.78
CA ALA A 57 -17.45 40.88 12.72
C ALA A 57 -16.84 40.13 13.92
N ASP A 58 -17.67 39.45 14.71
CA ASP A 58 -17.21 38.62 15.84
C ASP A 58 -16.64 37.27 15.38
N LEU A 59 -15.53 37.32 14.66
CA LEU A 59 -14.80 36.10 14.27
C LEU A 59 -14.15 35.39 15.46
N HIS A 60 -13.89 36.11 16.55
CA HIS A 60 -13.26 35.52 17.72
C HIS A 60 -14.25 34.62 18.48
N GLY A 61 -15.49 35.07 18.67
CA GLY A 61 -16.58 34.28 19.26
C GLY A 61 -16.88 33.02 18.43
N GLU A 62 -17.03 33.17 17.12
CA GLU A 62 -17.25 32.04 16.20
C GLU A 62 -16.09 31.03 16.21
N ALA A 63 -14.84 31.53 16.21
CA ALA A 63 -13.66 30.67 16.32
C ALA A 63 -13.63 29.91 17.65
N ASN A 64 -13.92 30.58 18.77
CA ASN A 64 -13.94 29.96 20.09
C ASN A 64 -15.04 28.89 20.19
N LEU A 65 -16.24 29.16 19.67
CA LEU A 65 -17.34 28.17 19.64
C LEU A 65 -16.96 26.93 18.84
N ALA A 66 -16.38 27.12 17.65
CA ALA A 66 -15.92 26.02 16.82
C ALA A 66 -14.75 25.27 17.47
N LEU A 67 -13.83 25.98 18.11
CA LEU A 67 -12.71 25.38 18.84
C LEU A 67 -13.19 24.54 20.01
N SER A 68 -14.16 25.02 20.80
CA SER A 68 -14.77 24.24 21.88
C SER A 68 -15.39 22.95 21.36
N LYS A 69 -16.12 23.00 20.23
CA LYS A 69 -16.66 21.79 19.59
C LYS A 69 -15.55 20.84 19.15
N TRP A 70 -14.46 21.36 18.60
CA TRP A 70 -13.34 20.53 18.14
C TRP A 70 -12.60 19.86 19.31
N SER A 71 -12.37 20.59 20.40
CA SER A 71 -11.75 20.05 21.63
C SER A 71 -12.61 19.01 22.35
N LEU A 72 -13.91 18.93 22.07
CA LEU A 72 -14.76 17.83 22.55
C LEU A 72 -14.58 16.55 21.72
N LEU A 73 -14.09 16.67 20.49
CA LEU A 73 -13.92 15.57 19.55
C LEU A 73 -12.48 15.06 19.47
N SER A 74 -11.51 15.81 20.01
CA SER A 74 -10.11 15.40 20.06
C SER A 74 -9.45 15.76 21.39
N THR A 75 -8.58 14.88 21.83
CA THR A 75 -7.63 15.10 22.93
C THR A 75 -6.38 15.87 22.53
N ALA A 76 -6.18 16.10 21.23
CA ALA A 76 -5.02 16.82 20.73
C ALA A 76 -5.11 18.32 21.00
N GLU A 77 -3.94 18.95 21.12
CA GLU A 77 -3.87 20.41 21.18
C GLU A 77 -4.24 21.04 19.82
N PRO A 78 -4.85 22.23 19.82
CA PRO A 78 -5.13 22.97 18.59
C PRO A 78 -3.85 23.23 17.79
N PRO A 79 -3.93 23.31 16.45
CA PRO A 79 -2.77 23.62 15.62
C PRO A 79 -2.11 24.95 15.99
N VAL A 80 -0.79 25.00 15.83
CA VAL A 80 -0.01 26.23 15.92
C VAL A 80 -0.55 27.28 14.92
N PRO A 81 -0.51 28.59 15.26
CA PRO A 81 -1.17 29.64 14.49
C PRO A 81 -0.93 29.60 12.98
N GLU A 82 0.29 29.30 12.54
CA GLU A 82 0.72 29.28 11.13
C GLU A 82 0.04 28.17 10.32
N LEU A 83 -0.38 27.11 11.00
CA LEU A 83 -1.05 25.94 10.42
C LEU A 83 -2.57 26.00 10.55
N ARG A 84 -3.13 26.94 11.32
CA ARG A 84 -4.59 27.01 11.54
C ARG A 84 -5.39 27.27 10.28
N ARG A 85 -4.79 27.87 9.25
CA ARG A 85 -5.40 28.02 7.92
C ARG A 85 -5.47 26.72 7.10
N GLN A 86 -4.84 25.64 7.56
CA GLN A 86 -4.80 24.36 6.84
C GLN A 86 -5.84 23.39 7.43
N GLN A 87 -6.84 23.01 6.64
CA GLN A 87 -7.85 22.02 7.06
C GLN A 87 -7.22 20.73 7.59
N LYS A 88 -6.17 20.25 6.91
CA LYS A 88 -5.44 19.03 7.30
C LYS A 88 -4.91 19.09 8.74
N ALA A 89 -4.51 20.27 9.23
CA ALA A 89 -3.97 20.42 10.58
C ALA A 89 -5.03 20.17 11.66
N TRP A 90 -6.28 20.58 11.41
CA TRP A 90 -7.42 20.33 12.29
C TRP A 90 -8.00 18.93 12.16
N ASP A 91 -7.93 18.37 10.96
CA ASP A 91 -8.61 17.13 10.60
C ASP A 91 -7.79 15.87 10.95
N MET A 92 -6.46 15.92 10.77
CA MET A 92 -5.59 14.77 11.02
C MET A 92 -5.63 14.23 12.46
N PRO A 93 -5.70 15.05 13.52
CA PRO A 93 -5.84 14.54 14.90
C PRO A 93 -7.09 13.68 15.09
N LEU A 94 -8.25 14.16 14.61
CA LEU A 94 -9.51 13.42 14.67
C LEU A 94 -9.41 12.07 13.95
N LEU A 95 -8.77 12.04 12.78
CA LEU A 95 -8.60 10.81 12.00
C LEU A 95 -7.66 9.82 12.67
N LYS A 96 -6.63 10.30 13.38
CA LYS A 96 -5.72 9.44 14.14
C LYS A 96 -6.45 8.77 15.30
N GLU A 97 -7.28 9.51 16.04
CA GLU A 97 -8.08 8.93 17.11
C GLU A 97 -9.04 7.85 16.58
N ILE A 98 -9.69 8.09 15.44
CA ILE A 98 -10.54 7.07 14.78
C ILE A 98 -9.71 5.84 14.38
N HIS A 99 -8.52 6.04 13.82
CA HIS A 99 -7.62 4.95 13.46
C HIS A 99 -7.19 4.13 14.69
N GLU A 100 -6.83 4.80 15.79
CA GLU A 100 -6.46 4.17 17.06
C GLU A 100 -7.63 3.42 17.70
N GLN A 101 -8.86 3.94 17.61
CA GLN A 101 -10.07 3.25 18.02
C GLN A 101 -10.30 1.97 17.20
N LEU A 102 -10.14 2.02 15.88
CA LEU A 102 -10.27 0.83 15.02
C LEU A 102 -9.19 -0.21 15.33
N VAL A 103 -7.94 0.22 15.59
CA VAL A 103 -6.84 -0.68 15.96
C VAL A 103 -7.07 -1.29 17.35
N SER A 104 -7.57 -0.52 18.33
CA SER A 104 -7.76 -1.01 19.70
C SER A 104 -8.95 -1.97 19.83
N THR A 105 -10.02 -1.74 19.07
CA THR A 105 -11.24 -2.57 19.10
C THR A 105 -11.19 -3.78 18.16
N GLY A 106 -10.27 -3.78 17.19
CA GLY A 106 -10.13 -4.85 16.20
C GLY A 106 -9.50 -6.13 16.75
N SER A 107 -9.72 -7.23 16.04
CA SER A 107 -8.99 -8.48 16.27
C SER A 107 -7.49 -8.32 15.97
N ASP A 108 -6.64 -9.26 16.37
CA ASP A 108 -5.22 -9.20 16.03
C ASP A 108 -4.98 -9.28 14.51
N ASN A 109 -5.87 -9.96 13.77
CA ASN A 109 -5.90 -9.93 12.31
C ASN A 109 -6.19 -8.52 11.77
N ASP A 110 -7.16 -7.83 12.35
CA ASP A 110 -7.50 -6.45 11.97
C ASP A 110 -6.37 -5.49 12.25
N LYS A 111 -5.71 -5.62 13.41
CA LYS A 111 -4.54 -4.80 13.76
C LYS A 111 -3.41 -4.99 12.76
N ALA A 112 -3.03 -6.24 12.49
CA ALA A 112 -1.99 -6.55 11.51
C ALA A 112 -2.33 -6.00 10.12
N ARG A 113 -3.59 -6.18 9.68
CA ARG A 113 -4.07 -5.64 8.40
C ARG A 113 -4.06 -4.11 8.38
N LEU A 114 -4.60 -3.43 9.39
CA LEU A 114 -4.68 -1.98 9.48
C LEU A 114 -3.30 -1.34 9.48
N LEU A 115 -2.34 -1.90 10.23
CA LEU A 115 -0.94 -1.47 10.21
C LEU A 115 -0.33 -1.64 8.82
N ALA A 116 -0.60 -2.79 8.19
CA ALA A 116 -0.10 -3.09 6.86
C ALA A 116 -0.67 -2.12 5.82
N VAL A 117 -2.00 -1.96 5.72
CA VAL A 117 -2.65 -1.10 4.71
C VAL A 117 -2.41 0.40 4.90
N SER A 118 -1.94 0.81 6.08
CA SER A 118 -1.53 2.18 6.40
C SER A 118 -0.09 2.51 5.99
N ASP A 119 0.67 1.52 5.51
CA ASP A 119 2.00 1.79 4.95
C ASP A 119 1.92 2.78 3.77
N LYS A 120 2.90 3.69 3.71
CA LYS A 120 2.97 4.80 2.74
C LYS A 120 2.89 4.32 1.28
N ASN A 121 3.38 3.12 0.97
CA ASN A 121 3.50 2.65 -0.40
C ASN A 121 2.30 1.79 -0.84
N LEU A 122 1.58 1.17 0.10
CA LEU A 122 0.54 0.20 -0.22
C LEU A 122 -0.74 0.79 -0.76
N GLY A 123 -1.05 2.02 -0.40
CA GLY A 123 -2.18 2.76 -0.92
C GLY A 123 -1.94 3.42 -2.28
N SER A 124 -0.73 3.29 -2.86
CA SER A 124 -0.37 4.06 -4.08
C SER A 124 -1.28 3.75 -5.27
N TRP A 125 -1.82 2.55 -5.37
CA TRP A 125 -2.77 2.17 -6.43
C TRP A 125 -4.05 3.01 -6.41
N LEU A 126 -4.50 3.49 -5.24
CA LEU A 126 -5.66 4.40 -5.13
C LEU A 126 -5.37 5.81 -5.64
N HIS A 127 -4.09 6.15 -5.79
CA HIS A 127 -3.64 7.43 -6.38
C HIS A 127 -3.25 7.29 -7.85
N ALA A 128 -3.32 6.08 -8.43
CA ALA A 128 -3.02 5.85 -9.83
C ALA A 128 -4.23 6.22 -10.70
N LEU A 129 -3.99 6.87 -11.85
CA LEU A 129 -5.05 7.12 -12.82
C LEU A 129 -5.55 5.78 -13.40
N PRO A 130 -6.85 5.44 -13.29
CA PRO A 130 -7.39 4.18 -13.78
C PRO A 130 -7.54 4.22 -15.31
N SER A 131 -6.43 3.96 -16.02
CA SER A 131 -6.37 4.00 -17.48
C SER A 131 -5.84 2.67 -18.05
N SER A 132 -6.56 2.11 -19.03
CA SER A 132 -6.15 0.89 -19.74
C SER A 132 -4.91 1.12 -20.59
N SER A 133 -4.79 2.28 -21.24
CA SER A 133 -3.62 2.68 -22.04
C SER A 133 -2.35 2.75 -21.20
N LEU A 134 -2.49 3.18 -19.94
CA LEU A 134 -1.39 3.14 -18.97
C LEU A 134 -1.27 1.78 -18.30
N GLY A 135 -2.12 0.79 -18.58
CA GLY A 135 -2.14 -0.49 -17.84
C GLY A 135 -2.41 -0.33 -16.34
N ASN A 136 -3.05 0.75 -15.91
CA ASN A 136 -3.41 1.00 -14.51
C ASN A 136 -4.86 0.59 -14.19
N LEU A 137 -5.66 0.30 -15.22
CA LEU A 137 -7.04 -0.13 -15.03
C LEU A 137 -7.08 -1.54 -14.44
N LEU A 138 -7.58 -1.66 -13.21
CA LEU A 138 -7.99 -2.92 -12.61
C LEU A 138 -9.36 -3.32 -13.16
N ASP A 139 -9.58 -4.61 -13.38
CA ASP A 139 -10.91 -5.12 -13.66
C ASP A 139 -11.82 -5.02 -12.42
N ASN A 140 -13.13 -5.06 -12.64
CA ASN A 140 -14.12 -4.87 -11.58
C ASN A 140 -13.94 -5.87 -10.42
N ASN A 141 -13.54 -7.12 -10.70
CA ASN A 141 -13.36 -8.13 -9.65
C ASN A 141 -12.06 -7.90 -8.88
N ALA A 142 -10.96 -7.58 -9.56
CA ALA A 142 -9.72 -7.20 -8.89
C ALA A 142 -9.94 -5.99 -7.98
N LEU A 143 -10.58 -4.92 -8.47
CA LEU A 143 -10.89 -3.74 -7.68
C LEU A 143 -11.76 -4.08 -6.45
N ARG A 144 -12.85 -4.84 -6.67
CA ARG A 144 -13.74 -5.31 -5.60
C ARG A 144 -12.98 -6.09 -4.53
N ILE A 145 -12.15 -7.04 -4.94
CA ILE A 145 -11.41 -7.91 -4.01
C ILE A 145 -10.34 -7.10 -3.27
N SER A 146 -9.61 -6.22 -3.96
CA SER A 146 -8.63 -5.33 -3.35
C SER A 146 -9.25 -4.40 -2.30
N ILE A 147 -10.42 -3.81 -2.59
CA ILE A 147 -11.14 -3.00 -1.60
C ILE A 147 -11.62 -3.86 -0.43
N GLY A 148 -12.18 -5.03 -0.70
CA GLY A 148 -12.65 -5.92 0.35
C GLY A 148 -11.54 -6.39 1.29
N LEU A 149 -10.38 -6.79 0.74
CA LEU A 149 -9.21 -7.15 1.54
C LEU A 149 -8.63 -5.96 2.29
N ARG A 150 -8.66 -4.75 1.70
CA ARG A 150 -8.17 -3.54 2.36
C ARG A 150 -9.04 -3.13 3.54
N LEU A 151 -10.36 -3.27 3.45
CA LEU A 151 -11.33 -2.81 4.45
C LEU A 151 -11.87 -3.91 5.37
N ASP A 152 -11.46 -5.17 5.14
CA ASP A 152 -12.07 -6.35 5.76
C ASP A 152 -13.58 -6.49 5.49
N ALA A 153 -13.98 -6.25 4.24
CA ALA A 153 -15.37 -6.41 3.83
C ALA A 153 -15.66 -7.86 3.40
N LYS A 154 -16.90 -8.29 3.58
CA LYS A 154 -17.36 -9.63 3.18
C LYS A 154 -17.29 -9.76 1.66
N LEU A 155 -16.46 -10.68 1.18
CA LEU A 155 -16.17 -10.89 -0.22
C LEU A 155 -16.96 -12.06 -0.81
N CYS A 156 -17.06 -13.19 -0.11
CA CYS A 156 -17.79 -14.36 -0.60
C CYS A 156 -18.61 -15.03 0.50
N ARG A 157 -19.42 -16.01 0.12
CA ARG A 157 -19.98 -16.95 1.10
C ARG A 157 -18.88 -17.96 1.48
N PRO A 158 -18.85 -18.42 2.74
CA PRO A 158 -17.95 -19.49 3.13
C PRO A 158 -18.12 -20.71 2.22
N HIS A 159 -17.01 -21.31 1.79
CA HIS A 159 -17.01 -22.45 0.87
C HIS A 159 -15.72 -23.26 1.01
N VAL A 160 -15.70 -24.46 0.45
CA VAL A 160 -14.49 -25.28 0.37
C VAL A 160 -13.78 -24.95 -0.95
N CYS A 161 -12.51 -24.53 -0.87
CA CYS A 161 -11.69 -24.32 -2.04
C CYS A 161 -11.31 -25.67 -2.67
N ARG A 162 -11.01 -25.68 -3.97
CA ARG A 162 -10.45 -26.85 -4.68
C ARG A 162 -9.22 -27.49 -4.02
N CYS A 163 -8.47 -26.75 -3.20
CA CYS A 163 -7.37 -27.34 -2.40
C CYS A 163 -7.82 -28.16 -1.19
N GLY A 164 -9.12 -28.17 -0.87
CA GLY A 164 -9.70 -28.79 0.33
C GLY A 164 -9.76 -27.87 1.56
N THR A 165 -9.21 -26.66 1.50
CA THR A 165 -9.23 -25.72 2.62
C THR A 165 -10.57 -24.98 2.69
N SER A 166 -11.11 -24.84 3.90
CA SER A 166 -12.27 -23.99 4.16
C SER A 166 -11.90 -22.51 3.99
N VAL A 167 -12.69 -21.79 3.19
CA VAL A 167 -12.54 -20.35 2.94
C VAL A 167 -13.66 -19.64 3.67
N ASP A 168 -13.31 -18.63 4.46
CA ASP A 168 -14.26 -17.78 5.15
C ASP A 168 -14.90 -16.74 4.23
N GLU A 169 -15.72 -15.86 4.80
CA GLU A 169 -16.40 -14.80 4.05
C GLU A 169 -15.46 -13.68 3.56
N PHE A 170 -14.26 -13.55 4.13
CA PHE A 170 -13.26 -12.53 3.80
C PHE A 170 -12.32 -12.96 2.67
N SER A 171 -12.36 -14.24 2.26
CA SER A 171 -11.65 -14.76 1.06
C SER A 171 -10.14 -14.62 1.06
N GLN A 172 -9.49 -14.43 2.21
CA GLN A 172 -8.03 -14.20 2.31
C GLN A 172 -7.21 -15.41 1.80
N HIS A 173 -7.76 -16.62 1.92
CA HIS A 173 -7.16 -17.86 1.40
C HIS A 173 -6.68 -17.77 -0.06
N GLY A 174 -7.37 -17.00 -0.91
CA GLY A 174 -7.00 -16.82 -2.31
C GLY A 174 -5.59 -16.24 -2.52
N LEU A 175 -5.03 -15.56 -1.52
CA LEU A 175 -3.73 -14.90 -1.61
C LEU A 175 -2.55 -15.88 -1.59
N SER A 176 -2.70 -17.02 -0.94
CA SER A 176 -1.67 -18.04 -0.72
C SER A 176 -1.97 -19.39 -1.37
N CYS A 177 -3.22 -19.65 -1.77
CA CYS A 177 -3.62 -20.91 -2.39
C CYS A 177 -2.87 -21.20 -3.70
N LYS A 178 -2.32 -22.41 -3.82
CA LYS A 178 -1.63 -22.86 -5.05
C LYS A 178 -2.54 -22.98 -6.28
N PHE A 179 -3.85 -23.12 -6.09
CA PHE A 179 -4.84 -23.18 -7.18
C PHE A 179 -5.44 -21.80 -7.49
N SER A 180 -5.05 -20.75 -6.77
CA SER A 180 -5.41 -19.39 -7.17
C SER A 180 -4.45 -18.92 -8.27
N GLY A 181 -5.01 -18.51 -9.41
CA GLY A 181 -4.21 -18.01 -10.53
C GLY A 181 -3.49 -16.68 -10.21
N GLY A 182 -3.85 -16.01 -9.12
CA GLY A 182 -3.38 -14.68 -8.77
C GLY A 182 -1.91 -14.61 -8.36
N ARG A 183 -1.34 -15.67 -7.79
CA ARG A 183 0.06 -15.66 -7.36
C ARG A 183 1.04 -15.53 -8.53
N HIS A 184 0.85 -16.36 -9.57
CA HIS A 184 1.73 -16.35 -10.74
C HIS A 184 1.59 -15.08 -11.58
N SER A 185 0.37 -14.54 -11.67
CA SER A 185 0.13 -13.29 -12.39
C SER A 185 0.83 -12.10 -11.70
N ARG A 186 0.63 -11.91 -10.39
CA ARG A 186 1.29 -10.85 -9.60
C ARG A 186 2.80 -10.92 -9.70
N HIS A 187 3.35 -12.13 -9.61
CA HIS A 187 4.77 -12.39 -9.80
C HIS A 187 5.25 -11.90 -11.17
N SER A 188 4.62 -12.37 -12.24
CA SER A 188 5.01 -12.02 -13.61
C SER A 188 4.84 -10.52 -13.90
N ALA A 189 3.76 -9.91 -13.43
CA ALA A 189 3.49 -8.48 -13.59
C ALA A 189 4.59 -7.63 -12.95
N LEU A 190 4.94 -7.93 -11.70
CA LEU A 190 6.00 -7.21 -10.99
C LEU A 190 7.36 -7.41 -11.64
N LYS A 191 7.69 -8.64 -12.06
CA LYS A 191 8.95 -8.90 -12.78
C LYS A 191 9.09 -7.98 -13.98
N GLU A 192 8.02 -7.87 -14.77
CA GLU A 192 8.04 -7.07 -15.99
C GLU A 192 8.00 -5.57 -15.71
N SER A 193 7.38 -5.14 -14.62
CA SER A 193 7.43 -3.74 -14.18
C SER A 193 8.82 -3.33 -13.67
N LEU A 194 9.51 -4.19 -12.91
CA LEU A 194 10.89 -3.93 -12.48
C LEU A 194 11.85 -3.89 -13.68
N LYS A 195 11.71 -4.82 -14.62
CA LYS A 195 12.48 -4.80 -15.88
C LYS A 195 12.25 -3.50 -16.64
N ARG A 196 11.00 -3.08 -16.84
CA ARG A 196 10.68 -1.83 -17.53
C ARG A 196 11.27 -0.62 -16.81
N ALA A 197 11.19 -0.57 -15.48
CA ALA A 197 11.79 0.50 -14.69
C ALA A 197 13.32 0.57 -14.84
N LEU A 198 13.99 -0.58 -14.84
CA LEU A 198 15.44 -0.66 -15.09
C LEU A 198 15.80 -0.23 -16.53
N ILE A 199 15.02 -0.62 -17.53
CA ILE A 199 15.19 -0.16 -18.92
C ILE A 199 14.98 1.35 -19.02
N THR A 200 13.96 1.92 -18.37
CA THR A 200 13.75 3.38 -18.30
C THR A 200 14.94 4.09 -17.64
N ALA A 201 15.59 3.44 -16.67
CA ALA A 201 16.84 3.91 -16.07
C ALA A 201 18.09 3.64 -16.93
N GLN A 202 17.92 3.28 -18.22
CA GLN A 202 18.99 2.92 -19.16
C GLN A 202 19.90 1.77 -18.68
N ILE A 203 19.35 0.84 -17.88
CA ILE A 203 20.06 -0.34 -17.42
C ILE A 203 19.52 -1.56 -18.17
N PRO A 204 20.29 -2.16 -19.09
CA PRO A 204 19.88 -3.36 -19.80
C PRO A 204 19.70 -4.54 -18.83
N VAL A 205 18.57 -5.24 -18.94
CA VAL A 205 18.18 -6.37 -18.08
C VAL A 205 17.73 -7.56 -18.91
N VAL A 206 18.07 -8.76 -18.43
CA VAL A 206 17.56 -10.03 -18.92
C VAL A 206 16.70 -10.66 -17.83
N LEU A 207 15.52 -11.16 -18.21
CA LEU A 207 14.70 -11.99 -17.33
C LEU A 207 15.08 -13.46 -17.48
N GLU A 208 14.98 -14.20 -16.39
CA GLU A 208 15.28 -15.63 -16.30
C GLU A 208 16.62 -15.99 -16.97
N PRO A 209 17.72 -15.31 -16.61
CA PRO A 209 19.00 -15.43 -17.29
C PRO A 209 19.51 -16.88 -17.26
N PRO A 210 19.83 -17.47 -18.42
CA PRO A 210 20.34 -18.83 -18.48
C PRO A 210 21.78 -18.88 -17.96
N GLY A 211 22.13 -19.96 -17.26
CA GLY A 211 23.52 -20.28 -16.95
C GLY A 211 24.18 -19.46 -15.82
N VAL A 212 23.42 -18.64 -15.08
CA VAL A 212 23.92 -17.96 -13.87
C VAL A 212 24.41 -18.99 -12.85
N PHE A 213 23.61 -20.03 -12.59
CA PHE A 213 24.01 -21.17 -11.76
C PHE A 213 24.21 -22.40 -12.64
N ARG A 214 25.46 -22.62 -13.07
CA ARG A 214 25.82 -23.74 -13.97
C ARG A 214 25.63 -25.12 -13.34
N LYS A 215 25.73 -25.22 -12.01
CA LYS A 215 25.75 -26.49 -11.28
C LYS A 215 24.36 -27.12 -11.05
N ASP A 216 23.29 -26.33 -10.93
CA ASP A 216 22.00 -26.85 -10.45
C ASP A 216 20.75 -26.21 -11.11
N LYS A 217 20.90 -25.64 -12.31
CA LYS A 217 19.80 -25.08 -13.13
C LYS A 217 18.94 -24.02 -12.42
N ARG A 218 19.36 -23.49 -11.26
CA ARG A 218 18.68 -22.38 -10.59
C ARG A 218 18.63 -21.18 -11.54
N ARG A 219 17.47 -20.54 -11.61
CA ARG A 219 17.25 -19.33 -12.41
C ARG A 219 16.68 -18.24 -11.50
N PRO A 220 17.42 -17.13 -11.30
CA PRO A 220 16.85 -15.94 -10.70
C PRO A 220 15.84 -15.32 -11.68
N ASP A 221 15.04 -14.37 -11.21
CA ASP A 221 14.01 -13.76 -12.04
C ASP A 221 14.56 -12.75 -13.04
N GLY A 222 15.63 -12.04 -12.67
CA GLY A 222 16.30 -11.14 -13.59
C GLY A 222 17.72 -10.78 -13.18
N MET A 223 18.44 -10.24 -14.14
CA MET A 223 19.84 -9.84 -14.00
C MET A 223 20.16 -8.65 -14.90
N THR A 224 20.94 -7.68 -14.41
CA THR A 224 21.46 -6.59 -15.22
C THR A 224 22.63 -7.07 -16.08
N ARG A 225 22.73 -6.59 -17.32
CA ARG A 225 23.87 -6.89 -18.22
C ARG A 225 25.04 -5.94 -18.07
N VAL A 226 24.89 -4.97 -17.16
CA VAL A 226 25.89 -3.97 -16.83
C VAL A 226 26.04 -3.91 -15.32
N PRO A 227 27.20 -3.45 -14.81
CA PRO A 227 27.38 -3.25 -13.40
C PRO A 227 26.31 -2.33 -12.80
N TRP A 228 25.64 -2.82 -11.76
CA TRP A 228 24.69 -2.07 -10.95
C TRP A 228 25.42 -1.25 -9.88
N LYS A 229 26.38 -1.86 -9.19
CA LYS A 229 27.11 -1.24 -8.07
C LYS A 229 28.49 -1.87 -7.91
N ASN A 230 29.53 -1.05 -7.75
CA ASN A 230 30.90 -1.49 -7.48
C ASN A 230 31.43 -2.55 -8.47
N GLY A 231 31.11 -2.40 -9.76
CA GLY A 231 31.50 -3.35 -10.80
C GLY A 231 30.69 -4.66 -10.84
N LYS A 232 29.70 -4.83 -9.95
CA LYS A 232 28.89 -6.04 -9.85
C LYS A 232 27.54 -5.88 -10.55
N GLU A 233 27.11 -6.94 -11.23
CA GLU A 233 25.78 -7.03 -11.82
C GLU A 233 24.72 -7.25 -10.73
N LEU A 234 23.54 -6.64 -10.87
CA LEU A 234 22.43 -6.92 -9.99
C LEU A 234 21.73 -8.19 -10.45
N VAL A 235 21.56 -9.14 -9.55
CA VAL A 235 20.70 -10.31 -9.74
C VAL A 235 19.56 -10.25 -8.73
N TRP A 236 18.34 -10.50 -9.17
CA TRP A 236 17.18 -10.37 -8.30
C TRP A 236 16.16 -11.48 -8.49
N ASP A 237 15.39 -11.72 -7.45
CA ASP A 237 14.35 -12.74 -7.39
C ASP A 237 13.18 -12.22 -6.55
N VAL A 238 11.98 -12.26 -7.12
CA VAL A 238 10.76 -11.73 -6.52
C VAL A 238 10.13 -12.78 -5.63
N THR A 239 9.64 -12.35 -4.48
CA THR A 239 8.90 -13.22 -3.57
C THR A 239 7.73 -12.48 -2.97
N PHE A 240 6.54 -13.04 -3.16
CA PHE A 240 5.34 -12.61 -2.45
C PHE A 240 5.17 -13.44 -1.19
N VAL A 241 4.97 -12.74 -0.07
CA VAL A 241 4.68 -13.33 1.23
C VAL A 241 3.24 -12.98 1.61
N ASP A 242 2.53 -13.99 2.10
CA ASP A 242 1.23 -13.80 2.71
C ASP A 242 1.43 -13.60 4.22
N ILE A 243 1.02 -12.42 4.70
CA ILE A 243 1.15 -12.02 6.12
C ILE A 243 0.20 -12.80 7.02
N GLN A 244 -0.91 -13.29 6.48
CA GLN A 244 -1.95 -14.01 7.21
C GLN A 244 -1.79 -15.53 7.09
N ALA A 245 -0.74 -16.01 6.43
CA ALA A 245 -0.38 -17.42 6.52
C ALA A 245 -0.08 -17.77 7.99
N LEU A 246 -0.65 -18.87 8.48
CA LEU A 246 -0.51 -19.36 9.86
C LEU A 246 0.94 -19.35 10.38
N THR A 247 1.91 -19.59 9.49
CA THR A 247 3.35 -19.61 9.80
C THR A 247 3.99 -18.24 10.01
N ASN A 248 3.34 -17.16 9.54
CA ASN A 248 3.83 -15.79 9.60
C ASN A 248 3.03 -14.89 10.56
N PHE A 249 1.87 -15.37 11.03
CA PHE A 249 0.89 -14.58 11.79
C PHE A 249 1.50 -13.93 13.03
N ALA A 250 2.12 -14.71 13.93
CA ALA A 250 2.71 -14.19 15.16
C ALA A 250 3.79 -13.11 14.92
N MET A 251 4.58 -13.24 13.85
CA MET A 251 5.62 -12.24 13.51
C MET A 251 5.03 -10.99 12.84
N SER A 252 4.01 -11.17 12.01
CA SER A 252 3.39 -10.08 11.24
C SER A 252 2.51 -9.19 12.13
N THR A 253 1.88 -9.75 13.17
CA THR A 253 1.13 -8.99 14.18
C THR A 253 2.04 -8.11 15.04
N ALA A 254 3.27 -8.55 15.31
CA ALA A 254 4.22 -7.78 16.11
C ALA A 254 4.88 -6.63 15.32
N LYS A 255 5.23 -6.85 14.04
CA LYS A 255 5.86 -5.85 13.18
C LYS A 255 5.61 -6.14 11.70
N ALA A 256 5.03 -5.17 10.99
CA ALA A 256 4.84 -5.22 9.55
C ALA A 256 6.19 -5.41 8.80
N GLY A 257 6.21 -6.23 7.75
CA GLY A 257 7.44 -6.55 6.98
C GLY A 257 8.26 -7.74 7.49
N SER A 258 7.96 -8.28 8.68
CA SER A 258 8.72 -9.39 9.27
C SER A 258 8.66 -10.68 8.43
N ALA A 259 7.53 -10.93 7.77
CA ALA A 259 7.35 -12.10 6.93
C ALA A 259 8.18 -11.99 5.64
N ALA A 260 8.23 -10.79 5.04
CA ALA A 260 9.13 -10.49 3.93
C ALA A 260 10.61 -10.69 4.31
N ASP A 261 11.03 -10.27 5.51
CA ASP A 261 12.41 -10.44 5.99
C ASP A 261 12.80 -11.92 6.16
N ALA A 262 11.91 -12.74 6.69
CA ALA A 262 12.15 -14.18 6.80
C ALA A 262 12.28 -14.85 5.42
N ALA A 263 11.43 -14.46 4.46
CA ALA A 263 11.53 -14.97 3.09
C ALA A 263 12.82 -14.51 2.38
N LYS A 264 13.25 -13.27 2.63
CA LYS A 264 14.53 -12.73 2.18
C LYS A 264 15.70 -13.59 2.67
N LYS A 265 15.78 -13.90 3.96
CA LYS A 265 16.88 -14.73 4.52
C LYS A 265 17.00 -16.07 3.79
N ARG A 266 15.88 -16.75 3.57
CA ARG A 266 15.83 -18.02 2.81
C ARG A 266 16.35 -17.86 1.37
N LYS A 267 16.02 -16.75 0.70
CA LYS A 267 16.49 -16.48 -0.67
C LYS A 267 17.98 -16.10 -0.72
N ILE A 268 18.48 -15.37 0.26
CA ILE A 268 19.90 -15.06 0.37
C ILE A 268 20.71 -16.35 0.53
N THR A 269 20.31 -17.24 1.45
CA THR A 269 20.93 -18.57 1.60
C THR A 269 20.81 -19.38 0.31
N LYS A 270 19.64 -19.34 -0.36
CA LYS A 270 19.44 -20.03 -1.64
C LYS A 270 20.43 -19.58 -2.72
N TYR A 271 20.95 -18.36 -2.69
CA TYR A 271 21.81 -17.80 -3.73
C TYR A 271 23.17 -17.32 -3.19
N GLU A 272 23.63 -17.88 -2.08
CA GLU A 272 24.89 -17.49 -1.44
C GLU A 272 26.13 -17.72 -2.33
N ASP A 273 26.03 -18.66 -3.26
CA ASP A 273 27.08 -19.08 -4.19
C ASP A 273 27.02 -18.37 -5.56
N ILE A 274 26.27 -17.27 -5.68
CA ILE A 274 26.08 -16.51 -6.93
C ILE A 274 27.39 -15.91 -7.52
N GLY A 275 28.47 -15.98 -6.76
CA GLY A 275 29.80 -15.51 -7.16
C GLY A 275 30.04 -14.04 -6.81
N SER A 276 31.31 -13.63 -6.78
CA SER A 276 31.74 -12.31 -6.34
C SER A 276 31.38 -11.17 -7.31
N GLN A 277 31.11 -11.50 -8.57
CA GLN A 277 30.78 -10.56 -9.65
C GLN A 277 29.30 -10.13 -9.67
N SER A 278 28.46 -10.73 -8.82
CA SER A 278 27.04 -10.41 -8.72
C SER A 278 26.68 -9.89 -7.32
N GLU A 279 25.73 -8.97 -7.27
CA GLU A 279 25.04 -8.54 -6.05
C GLU A 279 23.61 -9.06 -6.09
N PHE A 280 23.29 -9.99 -5.18
CA PHE A 280 21.96 -10.56 -5.09
C PHE A 280 21.01 -9.68 -4.27
N CYS A 281 19.83 -9.38 -4.83
CA CYS A 281 18.75 -8.67 -4.16
C CYS A 281 17.47 -9.52 -4.13
N SER A 282 17.03 -9.89 -2.92
CA SER A 282 15.70 -10.47 -2.73
C SER A 282 14.63 -9.38 -2.77
N VAL A 283 13.72 -9.43 -3.75
CA VAL A 283 12.59 -8.49 -3.87
C VAL A 283 11.37 -9.10 -3.16
N GLY A 284 11.37 -8.97 -1.83
CA GLY A 284 10.30 -9.47 -0.97
C GLY A 284 9.18 -8.46 -0.78
N LEU A 285 7.94 -8.88 -1.03
CA LEU A 285 6.73 -8.07 -0.87
C LEU A 285 5.67 -8.83 -0.10
N GLU A 286 4.95 -8.13 0.76
CA GLU A 286 3.78 -8.67 1.42
C GLU A 286 2.52 -8.37 0.59
N THR A 287 1.61 -9.33 0.48
CA THR A 287 0.41 -9.19 -0.38
C THR A 287 -0.51 -8.04 0.03
N LEU A 288 -0.56 -7.76 1.34
CA LEU A 288 -1.30 -6.64 1.93
C LEU A 288 -0.39 -5.80 2.83
N GLY A 289 0.93 -6.02 2.80
CA GLY A 289 1.92 -5.42 3.70
C GLY A 289 3.06 -4.69 2.99
N PRO A 290 3.92 -4.00 3.76
CA PRO A 290 4.97 -3.17 3.21
C PRO A 290 5.95 -3.94 2.34
N TRP A 291 6.73 -3.19 1.58
CA TRP A 291 7.86 -3.74 0.84
C TRP A 291 8.99 -4.09 1.82
N GLY A 292 9.62 -5.25 1.62
CA GLY A 292 10.79 -5.61 2.42
C GLY A 292 11.93 -4.59 2.24
N PRO A 293 12.80 -4.39 3.23
CA PRO A 293 13.85 -3.37 3.18
C PRO A 293 14.75 -3.42 1.93
N SER A 294 15.08 -4.64 1.45
CA SER A 294 15.84 -4.81 0.21
C SER A 294 15.08 -4.35 -1.03
N ALA A 295 13.78 -4.66 -1.12
CA ALA A 295 12.93 -4.23 -2.22
C ALA A 295 12.78 -2.70 -2.22
N THR A 296 12.54 -2.11 -1.04
CA THR A 296 12.47 -0.65 -0.88
C THR A 296 13.74 0.03 -1.34
N ALA A 297 14.91 -0.41 -0.86
CA ALA A 297 16.19 0.19 -1.25
C ALA A 297 16.46 0.06 -2.76
N LEU A 298 16.14 -1.09 -3.35
CA LEU A 298 16.27 -1.30 -4.80
C LEU A 298 15.33 -0.38 -5.57
N PHE A 299 14.04 -0.33 -5.21
CA PHE A 299 13.05 0.48 -5.92
C PHE A 299 13.34 1.97 -5.81
N GLU A 300 13.82 2.45 -4.66
CA GLU A 300 14.25 3.83 -4.49
C GLU A 300 15.49 4.14 -5.35
N ALA A 301 16.46 3.24 -5.41
CA ALA A 301 17.65 3.42 -6.25
C ALA A 301 17.29 3.44 -7.75
N VAL A 302 16.41 2.52 -8.19
CA VAL A 302 15.90 2.51 -9.56
C VAL A 302 15.11 3.78 -9.84
N GLY A 303 14.21 4.19 -8.94
CA GLY A 303 13.40 5.40 -9.07
C GLY A 303 14.23 6.68 -9.19
N ARG A 304 15.32 6.81 -8.42
CA ARG A 304 16.27 7.93 -8.55
C ARG A 304 16.94 7.94 -9.93
N LYS A 305 17.47 6.81 -10.37
CA LYS A 305 18.10 6.70 -11.71
C LYS A 305 17.11 6.99 -12.84
N MET A 306 15.85 6.54 -12.72
CA MET A 306 14.81 6.89 -13.68
C MET A 306 14.57 8.40 -13.74
N ALA A 307 14.48 9.07 -12.59
CA ALA A 307 14.30 10.52 -12.54
C ALA A 307 15.50 11.27 -13.15
N GLU A 308 16.73 10.83 -12.88
CA GLU A 308 17.95 11.38 -13.48
C GLU A 308 17.97 11.25 -15.01
N VAL A 309 17.60 10.08 -15.54
CA VAL A 309 17.61 9.80 -16.98
C VAL A 309 16.47 10.49 -17.73
N THR A 310 15.26 10.50 -17.14
CA THR A 310 14.05 11.00 -17.82
C THR A 310 13.81 12.49 -17.60
N GLY A 311 14.40 13.08 -16.56
CA GLY A 311 14.08 14.43 -16.10
C GLY A 311 12.72 14.57 -15.41
N GLU A 312 11.92 13.51 -15.26
CA GLU A 312 10.62 13.57 -14.57
C GLU A 312 10.80 13.28 -13.07
N PRO A 313 10.64 14.28 -12.18
CA PRO A 313 10.86 14.10 -10.74
C PRO A 313 9.89 13.12 -10.07
N ARG A 314 8.71 12.87 -10.67
CA ARG A 314 7.71 11.92 -10.17
C ARG A 314 7.91 10.50 -10.70
N SER A 315 8.99 10.21 -11.43
CA SER A 315 9.27 8.88 -11.98
C SER A 315 9.16 7.77 -10.94
N PHE A 316 9.73 8.00 -9.75
CA PHE A 316 9.59 7.04 -8.66
C PHE A 316 8.14 6.89 -8.21
N GLN A 317 7.38 7.96 -8.07
CA GLN A 317 5.96 7.90 -7.68
C GLN A 317 5.14 7.06 -8.67
N PHE A 318 5.33 7.24 -9.98
CA PHE A 318 4.66 6.43 -11.00
C PHE A 318 5.08 4.96 -10.94
N PHE A 319 6.35 4.69 -10.65
CA PHE A 319 6.82 3.32 -10.43
C PHE A 319 6.18 2.69 -9.18
N LYS A 320 6.05 3.43 -8.07
CA LYS A 320 5.35 2.94 -6.88
C LYS A 320 3.88 2.62 -7.16
N GLN A 321 3.19 3.48 -7.92
CA GLN A 321 1.82 3.24 -8.35
C GLN A 321 1.72 1.97 -9.19
N ARG A 322 2.65 1.77 -10.13
CA ARG A 322 2.73 0.55 -10.94
C ARG A 322 2.87 -0.69 -10.09
N VAL A 323 3.87 -0.73 -9.21
CA VAL A 323 4.13 -1.87 -8.31
C VAL A 323 2.90 -2.14 -7.44
N SER A 324 2.27 -1.09 -6.91
CA SER A 324 1.07 -1.19 -6.10
C SER A 324 -0.11 -1.79 -6.88
N ILE A 325 -0.31 -1.37 -8.14
CA ILE A 325 -1.31 -1.97 -9.05
C ILE A 325 -0.98 -3.44 -9.33
N ASP A 326 0.28 -3.79 -9.58
CA ASP A 326 0.68 -5.17 -9.87
C ASP A 326 0.43 -6.11 -8.69
N ILE A 327 0.51 -5.62 -7.45
CA ILE A 327 0.12 -6.37 -6.24
C ILE A 327 -1.39 -6.63 -6.21
N GLN A 328 -2.20 -5.67 -6.67
CA GLN A 328 -3.67 -5.76 -6.72
C GLN A 328 -4.19 -6.55 -7.94
N ARG A 329 -3.37 -6.78 -8.96
CA ARG A 329 -3.77 -7.53 -10.16
C ARG A 329 -4.07 -8.99 -9.84
N ASP A 330 -5.12 -9.51 -10.48
CA ASP A 330 -5.50 -10.92 -10.43
C ASP A 330 -5.68 -11.49 -9.01
N VAL A 331 -6.02 -10.65 -8.03
CA VAL A 331 -6.48 -11.18 -6.74
C VAL A 331 -7.80 -11.90 -6.99
N LYS A 332 -7.75 -13.23 -6.98
CA LYS A 332 -8.91 -14.10 -7.24
C LYS A 332 -9.34 -14.73 -5.94
N LYS A 333 -10.66 -14.81 -5.73
CA LYS A 333 -11.23 -15.70 -4.72
C LYS A 333 -10.77 -17.13 -5.01
N GLY A 334 -10.52 -17.92 -3.98
CA GLY A 334 -10.27 -19.35 -4.14
C GLY A 334 -11.36 -19.94 -5.03
N LYS A 335 -10.99 -20.76 -6.02
CA LYS A 335 -12.00 -21.43 -6.85
C LYS A 335 -12.74 -22.43 -5.96
N SER A 336 -14.06 -22.35 -5.93
CA SER A 336 -14.89 -23.39 -5.32
C SER A 336 -14.64 -24.71 -6.04
N VAL A 337 -14.83 -25.80 -5.29
CA VAL A 337 -14.99 -27.14 -5.90
C VAL A 337 -16.12 -27.09 -6.92
#